data_AF-A0A9D4H159-F1
#
_entry.id   AF-A0A9D4H159-F1
#
_cell.length_a   1.000
_cell.length_b   1.000
_cell.length_c   1.000
_cell.angle_alpha   90.00
_cell.angle_beta   90.00
_cell.angle_gamma   90.00
#
_symmetry.space_group_name_H-M   'P 1'
#
loop_
_entity.id
_entity.type
_entity.pdbx_description
1 polymer ?
#
loop_
_entity_poly.entity_id
_entity_poly.type
_entity_poly.pdbx_seq_one_letter_code
_entity_poly.pdbx_strand_id
1 'polypeptide(L)' 'MKATLLWIVIVCTVVSVAMAQHKCQFNGNEYNTFEVFSKADNCNVCRCFSDNEVKCSEWSCTHTVILPPLVLLQ' A
#
# COMPACT_ATOMS: atom_id res chain seq x y z
N MET A 1 -5.26 18.86 -42.69
CA MET A 1 -5.89 18.64 -41.38
C MET A 1 -5.89 17.14 -41.03
N LYS A 2 -4.72 16.53 -40.79
CA LYS A 2 -4.62 15.11 -40.36
C LYS A 2 -3.50 14.85 -39.33
N ALA A 3 -2.64 15.85 -39.09
CA ALA A 3 -1.47 15.74 -38.22
C ALA A 3 -1.77 15.93 -36.72
N THR A 4 -2.96 16.40 -36.33
CA THR A 4 -3.32 16.65 -34.93
C THR A 4 -3.84 15.40 -34.21
N LEU A 5 -4.64 14.56 -34.86
CA LEU A 5 -5.20 13.34 -34.24
C LEU A 5 -4.13 12.29 -33.93
N LEU A 6 -3.18 12.08 -34.84
CA LEU A 6 -2.07 11.15 -34.64
C LEU A 6 -1.14 11.58 -33.51
N TRP A 7 -0.81 12.88 -33.40
CA TRP A 7 0.05 13.40 -32.34
C TRP A 7 -0.63 13.36 -30.97
N ILE A 8 -1.93 13.69 -30.90
CA ILE A 8 -2.74 13.58 -29.68
C ILE A 8 -2.82 12.12 -29.21
N VAL A 9 -3.03 11.17 -30.13
CA VAL A 9 -3.07 9.73 -29.81
C VAL A 9 -1.70 9.24 -29.35
N ILE A 10 -0.60 9.64 -30.00
CA ILE A 10 0.76 9.26 -29.57
C ILE A 10 1.03 9.81 -28.17
N VAL A 11 0.77 11.09 -27.90
CA VAL A 11 0.96 11.69 -26.57
C VAL A 11 0.07 11.00 -25.53
N CYS A 12 -1.21 10.79 -25.81
CA CYS A 12 -2.14 10.17 -24.86
C CYS A 12 -1.77 8.71 -24.58
N THR A 13 -1.38 7.93 -25.60
CA THR A 13 -1.00 6.52 -25.43
C THR A 13 0.35 6.34 -24.77
N VAL A 14 1.38 7.12 -25.13
CA VAL A 14 2.73 6.97 -24.53
C VAL A 14 2.83 7.55 -23.12
N VAL A 15 2.10 8.63 -22.81
CA VAL A 15 2.09 9.23 -21.46
C VAL A 15 1.31 8.35 -20.48
N SER A 16 0.21 7.73 -20.93
CA SER A 16 -0.60 6.83 -20.07
C SER A 16 0.14 5.54 -19.69
N VAL A 17 1.03 5.05 -20.56
CA VAL A 17 1.78 3.80 -20.35
C VAL A 17 2.97 3.96 -19.39
N ALA A 18 3.45 5.18 -19.15
CA ALA A 18 4.66 5.42 -18.37
C ALA A 18 4.43 5.61 -16.86
N MET A 19 3.18 5.67 -16.38
CA MET A 19 2.89 5.72 -14.94
C MET A 19 2.90 4.31 -14.36
N ALA A 20 4.07 3.67 -14.32
CA ALA A 20 4.29 2.53 -13.46
C ALA A 20 4.18 3.03 -12.00
N GLN A 21 2.96 3.05 -11.46
CA GLN A 21 2.75 3.23 -10.02
C GLN A 21 3.63 2.18 -9.33
N HIS A 22 4.58 2.64 -8.51
CA HIS A 22 5.41 1.73 -7.75
C HIS A 22 4.50 1.04 -6.74
N LYS A 23 4.44 -0.29 -6.79
CA LYS A 23 3.63 -1.06 -5.87
C LYS A 23 4.53 -1.87 -4.96
N CYS A 24 4.11 -2.01 -3.71
CA CYS A 24 4.77 -2.87 -2.76
C CYS A 24 4.07 -4.23 -2.74
N GLN A 25 4.87 -5.29 -2.61
CA GLN A 25 4.35 -6.62 -2.34
C GLN A 25 4.58 -6.95 -0.87
N PHE A 26 3.52 -7.28 -0.14
CA PHE A 26 3.59 -7.67 1.26
C PHE A 26 2.61 -8.81 1.55
N ASN A 27 3.11 -9.91 2.11
CA ASN A 27 2.33 -11.13 2.39
C ASN A 27 1.50 -11.65 1.20
N GLY A 28 2.02 -11.50 -0.03
CA GLY A 28 1.34 -11.93 -1.26
C GLY A 28 0.26 -10.96 -1.78
N ASN A 29 0.05 -9.83 -1.10
CA ASN A 29 -0.84 -8.77 -1.55
C ASN A 29 -0.06 -7.58 -2.12
N GLU A 30 -0.71 -6.86 -3.02
CA GLU A 30 -0.15 -5.70 -3.71
C GLU A 30 -0.76 -4.40 -3.15
N TYR A 31 0.09 -3.44 -2.80
CA TYR A 31 -0.30 -2.15 -2.22
C TYR A 31 0.26 -0.98 -3.04
N ASN A 32 -0.50 0.10 -3.18
CA ASN A 32 -0.07 1.28 -3.92
C ASN A 32 0.98 2.08 -3.14
N THR A 33 1.79 2.88 -3.84
CA THR A 33 2.72 3.81 -3.18
C THR A 33 1.96 4.70 -2.19
N PHE A 34 2.53 4.85 -0.99
CA PHE A 34 1.98 5.59 0.15
C PHE A 34 0.71 5.04 0.78
N GLU A 35 0.22 3.89 0.31
CA GLU A 35 -0.88 3.19 0.95
C GLU A 35 -0.48 2.74 2.35
N VAL A 36 -1.41 2.91 3.30
CA VAL A 36 -1.30 2.45 4.69
C VAL A 36 -2.28 1.31 4.91
N PHE A 37 -1.80 0.20 5.43
CA PHE A 37 -2.59 -1.03 5.60
C PHE A 37 -2.27 -1.74 6.92
N SER A 38 -3.14 -2.65 7.36
CA SER A 38 -2.94 -3.46 8.57
C SER A 38 -1.92 -4.58 8.33
N LYS A 39 -1.03 -4.85 9.30
CA LYS A 39 -0.08 -6.00 9.26
C LYS A 39 -0.77 -7.35 9.44
N ALA A 40 -2.11 -7.36 9.61
CA ALA A 40 -2.96 -8.53 9.91
C ALA A 40 -2.72 -9.17 11.29
N ASP A 41 -2.07 -8.44 12.20
CA ASP A 41 -1.91 -8.78 13.62
C ASP A 41 -2.88 -8.00 14.53
N ASN A 42 -3.85 -7.28 13.94
CA ASN A 42 -4.83 -6.40 14.62
C ASN A 42 -4.22 -5.28 15.47
N CYS A 43 -2.96 -4.94 15.22
CA CYS A 43 -2.23 -4.01 16.07
C CYS A 43 -1.35 -3.11 15.23
N ASN A 44 -0.44 -3.68 14.45
CA ASN A 44 0.51 -2.91 13.67
C ASN A 44 -0.06 -2.48 12.32
N VAL A 45 0.47 -1.35 11.84
CA VAL A 45 0.18 -0.79 10.53
C VAL A 45 1.47 -0.71 9.72
N CYS A 46 1.34 -0.86 8.40
CA CYS A 46 2.44 -0.78 7.46
C CYS A 46 2.16 0.31 6.43
N ARG A 47 3.23 0.89 5.87
CA ARG A 47 3.16 1.86 4.77
C ARG A 47 4.06 1.40 3.62
N CYS A 48 3.52 1.44 2.41
CA CYS A 48 4.28 1.28 1.18
C CYS A 48 4.96 2.59 0.80
N PHE A 49 6.27 2.57 0.50
CA PHE A 49 7.04 3.74 0.08
C PHE A 49 7.36 3.69 -1.42
N SER A 50 7.81 4.83 -1.95
CA SER A 50 8.07 5.02 -3.39
C SER A 50 9.29 4.24 -3.91
N ASP A 51 10.11 3.71 -3.01
CA ASP A 51 11.25 2.83 -3.27
C ASP A 51 10.89 1.33 -3.22
N ASN A 52 9.59 1.01 -3.28
CA ASN A 52 9.02 -0.34 -3.11
C ASN A 52 9.29 -0.96 -1.72
N GLU A 53 9.72 -0.18 -0.73
CA GLU A 53 9.90 -0.65 0.64
C GLU A 53 8.59 -0.61 1.43
N VAL A 54 8.39 -1.60 2.30
CA VAL A 54 7.29 -1.61 3.29
C VAL A 54 7.88 -1.42 4.67
N LYS A 55 7.43 -0.38 5.38
CA LYS A 55 7.79 -0.16 6.79
C LYS A 55 6.57 -0.33 7.66
N CYS A 56 6.69 -1.16 8.69
CA CYS A 56 5.64 -1.40 9.66
C CYS A 56 5.98 -0.75 11.00
N SER A 57 4.94 -0.42 11.77
CA SER A 57 5.11 -0.21 13.21
C SER A 57 5.54 -1.53 13.86
N GLU A 58 6.32 -1.42 14.93
CA GLU A 58 6.75 -2.55 15.76
C GLU A 58 6.28 -2.33 17.19
N TRP A 59 4.97 -2.23 17.37
CA TRP A 59 4.36 -2.14 18.69
C TRP A 59 4.39 -3.49 19.37
N SER A 60 4.60 -3.48 20.69
CA SER A 60 4.45 -4.67 21.53
C SER A 60 2.96 -4.97 21.68
N CYS A 61 2.46 -5.82 20.79
CA CYS A 61 1.06 -6.23 20.79
C CYS A 61 0.89 -7.40 21.76
N THR A 62 0.22 -7.16 22.88
CA THR A 62 -0.26 -8.28 23.69
C THR A 62 -1.37 -8.94 22.86
N HIS A 63 -1.11 -10.13 22.32
CA HIS A 63 -2.12 -11.02 21.76
C HIS A 63 -3.01 -11.53 22.90
N THR A 64 -3.65 -10.62 23.63
CA THR A 64 -4.78 -10.97 24.46
C THR A 64 -5.87 -11.28 23.45
N VAL A 65 -6.00 -12.57 23.14
CA VAL A 65 -7.26 -13.16 22.68
C VAL A 65 -8.39 -12.39 23.32
N ILE A 66 -9.39 -12.05 22.52
CA ILE A 66 -10.60 -11.33 22.89
C ILE A 66 -11.35 -12.18 23.93
N LEU A 67 -10.86 -12.22 25.15
CA LEU A 67 -11.48 -12.78 26.33
C LEU A 67 -12.09 -11.57 27.03
N PRO A 68 -13.42 -11.37 26.96
CA PRO A 68 -14.05 -10.43 27.88
C PRO A 68 -13.85 -10.99 29.31
N PRO A 69 -13.74 -10.21 30.40
CA PRO A 69 -13.21 -8.87 30.64
C PRO A 69 -12.06 -8.98 31.70
N LEU A 70 -10.90 -9.54 31.36
CA LEU A 70 -9.84 -9.83 32.36
C LEU A 70 -8.76 -8.73 32.51
N VAL A 71 -8.98 -7.54 31.95
CA VAL A 71 -8.13 -6.37 32.23
C VAL A 71 -8.58 -5.68 33.52
N LEU A 72 -8.48 -6.39 34.65
CA LEU A 72 -8.72 -5.82 35.98
C LEU A 72 -7.60 -6.15 36.99
N LEU A 73 -6.47 -6.70 36.54
CA LEU A 73 -5.37 -7.05 37.44
C LEU A 73 -4.00 -6.80 36.81
N GLN A 74 -3.74 -5.60 36.26
CA GLN A 74 -2.39 -5.02 36.11
C GLN A 74 -2.47 -3.50 36.21
#